data_AF-A0A8J3R1T8-F1
#
_entry.id   AF-A0A8J3R1T8-F1
#
_cell.length_a   1.000
_cell.length_b   1.000
_cell.length_c   1.000
_cell.angle_alpha   90.00
_cell.angle_beta   90.00
_cell.angle_gamma   90.00
#
_symmetry.space_group_name_H-M   'P 1'
#
loop_
_entity.id
_entity.type
_entity.pdbx_description
1 polymer ?
#
loop_
_entity_poly.entity_id
_entity_poly.type
_entity_poly.pdbx_seq_one_letter_code
_entity_poly.pdbx_strand_id
1 'polypeptide(L)'
;MVPEPRRSLRPVALPNAFCAIVAERRLLKDLAYRLLGSGGAAEHAVRLTYVRWYTMPQQEQDGIDSPAAWLVGTLVRICVDLLETPKL
;
A
#
# COMPACT_ATOMS: atom_id res chain seq x y z
N MET A 1 0.96 -12.83 41.31
CA MET A 1 0.07 -11.93 40.56
C MET A 1 0.74 -11.66 39.23
N VAL A 2 0.42 -12.47 38.21
CA VAL A 2 0.96 -12.35 36.85
C VAL A 2 0.02 -11.41 36.09
N PRO A 3 0.49 -10.32 35.47
CA PRO A 3 -0.38 -9.53 34.60
C PRO A 3 -0.64 -10.34 33.32
N GLU A 4 -1.88 -10.79 33.14
CA GLU A 4 -2.35 -11.35 31.88
C GLU A 4 -2.07 -10.34 30.74
N PRO A 5 -1.40 -10.73 29.64
CA PRO A 5 -1.35 -9.89 28.46
C PRO A 5 -2.78 -9.85 27.92
N ARG A 6 -3.38 -8.67 27.87
CA ARG A 6 -4.69 -8.46 27.23
C ARG A 6 -4.55 -8.89 25.77
N ARG A 7 -4.87 -10.15 25.48
CA ARG A 7 -5.07 -10.66 24.13
C ARG A 7 -6.36 -10.02 23.63
N SER A 8 -6.23 -8.76 23.21
CA SER A 8 -7.25 -8.06 22.46
C SER A 8 -7.34 -8.80 21.13
N LEU A 9 -8.22 -9.80 21.07
CA LEU A 9 -8.66 -10.41 19.83
C LEU A 9 -9.30 -9.28 19.03
N ARG A 10 -8.51 -8.61 18.19
CA ARG A 10 -9.02 -7.65 17.20
C ARG A 10 -10.03 -8.42 16.34
N PRO A 11 -11.21 -7.87 16.07
CA PRO A 11 -12.15 -8.52 15.18
C PRO A 11 -11.46 -8.65 13.81
N VAL A 12 -11.31 -9.87 13.31
CA VAL A 12 -10.96 -10.14 11.92
C VAL A 12 -12.11 -9.60 11.07
N ALA A 13 -12.02 -8.33 10.69
CA ALA A 13 -12.93 -7.72 9.73
C ALA A 13 -12.40 -8.00 8.32
N LEU A 14 -12.66 -9.19 7.81
CA LEU A 14 -12.58 -9.46 6.37
C LEU A 14 -13.95 -9.98 5.92
N PRO A 15 -14.82 -9.06 5.46
CA PRO A 15 -15.19 -9.10 4.04
C PRO A 15 -15.31 -7.74 3.31
N ASN A 16 -14.78 -6.62 3.82
CA ASN A 16 -14.86 -5.31 3.10
C ASN A 16 -13.50 -4.70 2.71
N ALA A 17 -12.38 -5.20 3.25
CA ALA A 17 -11.04 -4.70 2.92
C ALA A 17 -10.62 -5.02 1.48
N PHE A 18 -11.04 -6.17 0.93
CA PHE A 18 -10.69 -6.54 -0.44
C PHE A 18 -11.35 -5.65 -1.49
N CYS A 19 -12.64 -5.29 -1.33
CA CYS A 19 -13.30 -4.33 -2.20
C CYS A 19 -12.70 -2.92 -2.07
N ALA A 20 -12.32 -2.51 -0.85
CA ALA A 20 -11.59 -1.26 -0.63
C ALA A 20 -10.22 -1.25 -1.32
N ILE A 21 -9.45 -2.34 -1.20
CA ILE A 21 -8.13 -2.50 -1.84
C ILE A 21 -8.25 -2.57 -3.37
N VAL A 22 -9.26 -3.25 -3.91
CA VAL A 22 -9.51 -3.32 -5.37
C VAL A 22 -9.99 -1.97 -5.92
N ALA A 23 -10.82 -1.24 -5.18
CA ALA A 23 -11.19 0.14 -5.51
C ALA A 23 -9.98 1.08 -5.43
N GLU A 24 -9.14 0.92 -4.41
CA GLU A 24 -7.86 1.62 -4.25
C GLU A 24 -6.91 1.33 -5.40
N ARG A 25 -6.86 0.10 -5.94
CA ARG A 25 -6.01 -0.21 -7.08
C ARG A 25 -6.28 0.71 -8.28
N ARG A 26 -7.55 1.01 -8.55
CA ARG A 26 -7.91 1.95 -9.64
C ARG A 26 -7.49 3.37 -9.28
N LEU A 27 -7.78 3.83 -8.08
CA LEU A 27 -7.40 5.18 -7.61
C LEU A 27 -5.87 5.38 -7.61
N LEU A 28 -5.12 4.40 -7.13
CA LEU A 28 -3.66 4.39 -7.12
C LEU A 28 -3.11 4.39 -8.55
N LYS A 29 -3.71 3.61 -9.47
CA LYS A 29 -3.30 3.62 -10.87
C LYS A 29 -3.57 4.97 -11.54
N ASP A 30 -4.74 5.56 -11.31
CA ASP A 30 -5.11 6.86 -11.89
C ASP A 30 -4.22 7.98 -11.32
N LEU A 31 -3.89 7.93 -10.02
CA LEU A 31 -2.93 8.83 -9.39
C LEU A 31 -1.54 8.67 -10.00
N ALA A 32 -1.00 7.45 -10.07
CA ALA A 32 0.32 7.19 -10.66
C ALA A 32 0.37 7.59 -12.14
N TYR A 33 -0.72 7.40 -12.88
CA TYR A 33 -0.82 7.83 -14.27
C TYR A 33 -0.73 9.35 -14.40
N ARG A 34 -1.38 10.11 -13.52
CA ARG A 34 -1.27 11.58 -13.51
C ARG A 34 0.14 12.06 -13.17
N LEU A 35 0.87 11.33 -12.34
CA LEU A 35 2.25 11.69 -11.97
C LEU A 35 3.28 11.30 -13.04
N LEU A 36 3.15 10.11 -13.63
CA LEU A 36 4.15 9.53 -14.52
C LEU A 36 3.85 9.72 -16.01
N GLY A 37 2.62 10.06 -16.38
CA GLY A 37 2.18 10.25 -17.77
C GLY A 37 2.16 8.98 -18.63
N SER A 38 2.42 7.80 -18.04
CA SER A 38 2.51 6.53 -18.76
C SER A 38 1.71 5.44 -18.05
N GLY A 39 0.85 4.74 -18.79
CA GLY A 39 0.06 3.63 -18.26
C GLY A 39 0.94 2.47 -17.77
N GLY A 40 1.99 2.14 -18.53
CA GLY A 40 2.92 1.07 -18.14
C GLY A 40 3.73 1.42 -16.89
N ALA A 41 4.19 2.67 -16.77
CA ALA A 41 4.90 3.13 -15.57
C ALA A 41 3.96 3.18 -14.35
N ALA A 42 2.71 3.62 -14.54
CA ALA A 42 1.69 3.62 -13.48
C ALA A 42 1.38 2.20 -12.98
N GLU A 43 1.19 1.23 -13.88
CA GLU A 43 0.96 -0.16 -13.50
C GLU A 43 2.15 -0.77 -12.77
N HIS A 44 3.37 -0.43 -13.20
CA HIS A 44 4.59 -0.87 -12.54
C HIS A 44 4.68 -0.31 -11.11
N ALA A 45 4.45 1.00 -10.91
CA ALA A 45 4.47 1.64 -9.60
C ALA A 45 3.43 1.03 -8.64
N VAL A 46 2.20 0.79 -9.13
CA VAL A 46 1.16 0.11 -8.35
C VAL A 46 1.58 -1.31 -7.97
N ARG A 47 2.19 -2.07 -8.90
CA ARG A 47 2.70 -3.41 -8.60
C ARG A 47 3.77 -3.39 -7.52
N LEU A 48 4.75 -2.49 -7.62
CA LEU A 48 5.80 -2.33 -6.60
C LEU A 48 5.22 -1.97 -5.22
N THR A 49 4.20 -1.11 -5.19
CA THR A 49 3.49 -0.74 -3.95
C THR A 49 2.88 -1.97 -3.28
N TYR A 50 2.15 -2.79 -4.05
CA TYR A 50 1.55 -4.02 -3.52
C TYR A 50 2.58 -5.07 -3.13
N VAL A 51 3.65 -5.24 -3.90
CA VAL A 51 4.76 -6.13 -3.53
C VAL A 51 5.28 -5.73 -2.15
N ARG A 52 5.56 -4.45 -1.92
CA ARG A 52 6.06 -3.96 -0.63
C ARG A 52 5.07 -4.21 0.52
N TRP A 53 3.77 -4.03 0.28
CA TRP A 53 2.73 -4.35 1.27
C TRP A 53 2.74 -5.84 1.61
N TYR A 54 2.68 -6.73 0.63
CA TYR A 54 2.58 -8.17 0.85
C TYR A 54 3.88 -8.83 1.32
N THR A 55 5.05 -8.23 1.08
CA THR A 55 6.33 -8.70 1.62
C THR A 55 6.60 -8.21 3.04
N MET A 56 5.85 -7.21 3.51
CA MET A 56 6.00 -6.67 4.86
C MET A 56 5.55 -7.69 5.90
N PRO A 57 6.29 -7.90 7.01
CA PRO A 57 5.85 -8.76 8.11
C PRO A 57 4.48 -8.32 8.65
N GLN A 58 3.65 -9.28 9.02
CA GLN A 58 2.29 -8.99 9.50
C GLN A 58 2.27 -8.07 10.73
N GLN A 59 3.27 -8.18 11.61
CA GLN A 59 3.41 -7.32 12.79
C GLN A 59 3.63 -5.84 12.41
N GLU A 60 4.37 -5.58 11.33
CA GLU A 60 4.56 -4.22 10.82
C GLU A 60 3.28 -3.72 10.14
N GLN A 61 2.57 -4.57 9.39
CA GLN A 61 1.27 -4.22 8.80
C GLN A 61 0.24 -3.87 9.88
N ASP A 62 0.20 -4.63 10.97
CA ASP A 62 -0.72 -4.42 12.10
C ASP A 62 -0.43 -3.14 12.90
N GLY A 63 0.78 -2.59 12.75
CA GLY A 63 1.20 -1.30 13.28
C GLY A 63 0.89 -0.11 12.37
N ILE A 64 0.39 -0.34 11.15
CA ILE A 64 -0.03 0.73 10.23
C ILE A 64 -1.47 1.14 10.57
N ASP A 65 -1.64 2.36 11.08
CA ASP A 65 -2.95 2.90 11.47
C ASP A 65 -3.93 3.05 10.30
N SER A 66 -3.42 3.38 9.11
CA SER A 66 -4.21 3.54 7.88
C SER A 66 -3.51 2.91 6.68
N PRO A 67 -3.95 1.72 6.24
CA PRO A 67 -3.43 1.07 5.04
C PRO A 67 -3.55 1.96 3.79
N ALA A 68 -4.65 2.69 3.65
CA ALA A 68 -4.90 3.62 2.55
C ALA A 68 -3.83 4.71 2.45
N ALA A 69 -3.54 5.38 3.57
CA ALA A 69 -2.53 6.43 3.62
C ALA A 69 -1.13 5.89 3.35
N TRP A 70 -0.82 4.68 3.86
CA TRP A 70 0.45 4.02 3.61
C TRP A 70 0.63 3.66 2.12
N LEU A 71 -0.42 3.15 1.47
CA LEU A 71 -0.39 2.79 0.05
C LEU A 71 -0.17 4.03 -0.82
N VAL A 72 -0.91 5.12 -0.57
CA VAL A 72 -0.74 6.38 -1.32
C VAL A 72 0.66 6.96 -1.12
N GLY A 73 1.15 7.04 0.13
CA GLY A 73 2.47 7.57 0.42
C GLY A 73 3.59 6.76 -0.22
N THR A 74 3.51 5.44 -0.15
CA THR A 74 4.47 4.52 -0.77
C THR A 74 4.44 4.62 -2.30
N LEU A 75 3.24 4.70 -2.90
CA LEU A 75 3.09 4.88 -4.34
C LEU A 75 3.71 6.19 -4.81
N VAL A 76 3.42 7.31 -4.14
CA VAL A 76 3.98 8.62 -4.49
C VAL A 76 5.49 8.58 -4.42
N ARG A 77 6.07 7.96 -3.38
CA ARG A 77 7.52 7.83 -3.26
C ARG A 77 8.14 7.04 -4.41
N ILE A 78 7.54 5.91 -4.78
CA ILE A 78 7.96 5.12 -5.94
C ILE A 78 7.86 5.95 -7.23
N CYS A 79 6.79 6.74 -7.40
CA CYS A 79 6.64 7.58 -8.60
C CYS A 79 7.75 8.64 -8.68
N VAL A 80 8.12 9.26 -7.56
CA VAL A 80 9.24 10.21 -7.50
C VAL A 80 10.55 9.50 -7.85
N ASP A 81 10.83 8.34 -7.24
CA ASP A 81 12.04 7.55 -7.53
C ASP A 81 12.14 7.20 -9.04
N LEU A 82 11.02 6.85 -9.68
CA LEU A 82 10.95 6.55 -11.11
C LEU A 82 11.15 7.78 -12.02
N LEU A 83 10.77 8.97 -11.56
CA LEU A 83 11.01 10.24 -12.28
C LEU A 83 12.46 10.70 -12.15
N GLU A 84 13.07 10.48 -10.99
CA GLU A 84 14.47 10.83 -10.70
C GLU A 84 15.46 9.88 -11.37
N THR A 85 15.05 8.66 -11.70
CA THR A 85 15.90 7.68 -12.39
C THR A 85 16.19 8.16 -13.82
N PRO A 86 17.44 8.53 -14.15
CA PRO A 86 17.81 8.89 -15.51
C PRO A 86 17.61 7.68 -16.41
N LYS A 87 16.96 7.86 -17.56
CA LYS A 87 16.93 6.83 -18.59
C LYS A 87 18.33 6.77 -19.23
N LEU A 88 19.14 5.82 -18.77
CA LEU A 88 20.39 5.41 -19.43
C LEU A 88 20.12 4.86 -20.83
#